data_AF-A0A352A3J2-F1
#
_entry.id   AF-A0A352A3J2-F1
#
_cell.length_a   1.000
_cell.length_b   1.000
_cell.length_c   1.000
_cell.angle_alpha   90.00
_cell.angle_beta   90.00
_cell.angle_gamma   90.00
#
_symmetry.space_group_name_H-M   'P 1'
#
loop_
_entity.id
_entity.type
_entity.pdbx_description
1 polymer ?
#
loop_
_entity_poly.entity_id
_entity_poly.type
_entity_poly.pdbx_seq_one_letter_code
_entity_poly.pdbx_strand_id
1 'polypeptide(L)'
;MGIRMDKIKLSVRELIGYVYKSGDIGGDSISVERALEGTRIHKLLQSQMDENYKKEYYLKHEFNYMNIDFIVEGRADGIIIEENEITIDEIKSTYKTLDTIDENYNFSHIAQALCYGYFYCVNESINSAVVQLRYCNIDTEETKTIRKNYTIDELTKFFYELIDKYLEWVEIRMEHYVSKRITIDEMVFPFENYRQRQRKLLVAVYQTINNKKKLFAQAPTGIGKTISVLFPSIKALNSNNNSKIYYLTAKSSTKQMAEDTISKLLNRGLKLRTTIITAKEKICCNDTFNCDAEICPYARDYYSRINDVLLTAMKSEYMY
;
A
#
# COMPACT_ATOMS: atom_id res chain seq x y z
N MET A 1 -24.00 -2.48 18.95
CA MET A 1 -23.44 -2.83 17.62
C MET A 1 -21.94 -2.62 17.71
N GLY A 2 -21.15 -3.69 17.77
CA GLY A 2 -19.72 -3.62 18.03
C GLY A 2 -18.96 -2.90 16.92
N ILE A 3 -17.85 -2.24 17.25
CA ILE A 3 -16.93 -1.67 16.27
C ILE A 3 -16.33 -2.83 15.48
N ARG A 4 -16.66 -2.95 14.18
CA ARG A 4 -16.09 -3.95 13.28
C ARG A 4 -15.64 -3.26 12.00
N MET A 5 -14.56 -3.77 11.40
CA MET A 5 -14.22 -3.42 10.03
C MET A 5 -15.07 -4.29 9.11
N ASP A 6 -16.08 -3.71 8.47
CA ASP A 6 -17.09 -4.48 7.76
C ASP A 6 -16.59 -5.06 6.44
N LYS A 7 -15.61 -4.41 5.79
CA LYS A 7 -15.03 -4.86 4.51
C LYS A 7 -13.53 -4.60 4.44
N ILE A 8 -12.79 -5.56 3.88
CA ILE A 8 -11.39 -5.43 3.53
C ILE A 8 -11.29 -5.07 2.06
N LYS A 9 -10.82 -3.84 1.79
CA LYS A 9 -10.56 -3.36 0.44
C LYS A 9 -9.04 -3.32 0.20
N LEU A 10 -8.59 -4.00 -0.85
CA LEU A 10 -7.19 -4.04 -1.28
C LEU A 10 -7.08 -4.08 -2.81
N SER A 11 -5.94 -3.65 -3.33
CA SER A 11 -5.65 -3.80 -4.76
C SER A 11 -4.97 -5.14 -5.05
N VAL A 12 -5.12 -5.66 -6.28
CA VAL A 12 -4.36 -6.84 -6.74
C VAL A 12 -2.86 -6.61 -6.55
N ARG A 13 -2.37 -5.41 -6.89
CA ARG A 13 -0.96 -5.04 -6.69
C ARG A 13 -0.52 -5.09 -5.23
N GLU A 14 -1.37 -4.66 -4.29
CA GLU A 14 -1.10 -4.75 -2.85
C GLU A 14 -1.04 -6.22 -2.39
N LEU A 15 -1.98 -7.05 -2.84
CA LEU A 15 -2.04 -8.47 -2.50
C LEU A 15 -0.78 -9.22 -3.01
N ILE A 16 -0.46 -9.07 -4.29
CA ILE A 16 0.73 -9.69 -4.89
C ILE A 16 2.01 -9.13 -4.27
N GLY A 17 2.06 -7.81 -4.03
CA GLY A 17 3.20 -7.16 -3.42
C GLY A 17 3.42 -7.57 -1.95
N TYR A 18 2.39 -8.03 -1.26
CA TYR A 18 2.54 -8.65 0.04
C TYR A 18 3.08 -10.08 -0.09
N VAL A 19 2.49 -10.91 -0.96
CA VAL A 19 2.81 -12.35 -0.99
C VAL A 19 4.11 -12.69 -1.72
N TYR A 20 4.45 -11.99 -2.81
CA TYR A 20 5.50 -12.40 -3.74
C TYR A 20 6.63 -11.38 -3.92
N LYS A 21 6.61 -10.26 -3.20
CA LYS A 21 7.69 -9.27 -3.35
C LYS A 21 8.98 -9.82 -2.76
N SER A 22 10.03 -9.83 -3.57
CA SER A 22 11.36 -10.34 -3.22
C SER A 22 12.46 -9.45 -3.78
N GLY A 23 13.71 -9.70 -3.39
CA GLY A 23 14.88 -8.97 -3.85
C GLY A 23 15.35 -7.85 -2.93
N ASP A 24 16.31 -7.07 -3.42
CA ASP A 24 17.09 -6.14 -2.60
C ASP A 24 16.43 -4.77 -2.41
N ILE A 25 16.79 -4.07 -1.33
CA ILE A 25 16.59 -2.62 -1.23
C ILE A 25 17.62 -1.93 -2.14
N GLY A 26 17.21 -0.90 -2.88
CA GLY A 26 18.15 -0.17 -3.73
C GLY A 26 18.42 -0.81 -5.10
N GLY A 27 18.03 -2.07 -5.32
CA GLY A 27 17.89 -2.65 -6.65
C GLY A 27 16.87 -1.85 -7.45
N ASP A 28 17.37 -1.01 -8.36
CA ASP A 28 16.64 0.01 -9.08
C ASP A 28 15.65 0.77 -8.19
N SER A 29 16.13 1.76 -7.44
CA SER A 29 15.26 2.92 -7.18
C SER A 29 14.59 3.26 -8.51
N ILE A 30 13.27 3.05 -8.59
CA ILE A 30 12.45 3.49 -9.72
C ILE A 30 12.71 4.99 -9.79
N SER A 31 13.69 5.39 -10.61
CA SER A 31 13.93 6.77 -10.89
C SER A 31 12.62 7.29 -11.45
N VAL A 32 12.31 8.55 -11.17
CA VAL A 32 11.13 9.19 -11.77
C VAL A 32 11.16 8.98 -13.29
N GLU A 33 12.37 9.00 -13.87
CA GLU A 33 12.64 8.63 -15.26
C GLU A 33 12.19 7.21 -15.62
N ARG A 34 12.57 6.15 -14.86
CA ARG A 34 12.13 4.78 -15.15
C ARG A 34 10.60 4.63 -15.09
N ALA A 35 9.94 5.29 -14.14
CA ALA A 35 8.48 5.26 -14.05
C ALA A 35 7.82 5.97 -15.25
N LEU A 36 8.37 7.10 -15.67
CA LEU A 36 7.92 7.84 -16.85
C LEU A 36 8.12 7.00 -18.11
N GLU A 37 9.27 6.34 -18.24
CA GLU A 37 9.62 5.50 -19.38
C GLU A 37 8.72 4.26 -19.47
N GLY A 38 8.49 3.57 -18.36
CA GLY A 38 7.50 2.48 -18.31
C GLY A 38 6.11 2.95 -18.74
N THR A 39 5.67 4.13 -18.28
CA THR A 39 4.38 4.71 -18.69
C THR A 39 4.36 5.04 -20.18
N ARG A 40 5.48 5.53 -20.74
CA ARG A 40 5.62 5.80 -22.18
C ARG A 40 5.47 4.51 -22.99
N ILE A 41 6.15 3.44 -22.59
CA ILE A 41 6.07 2.13 -23.25
C ILE A 41 4.66 1.54 -23.20
N HIS A 42 3.96 1.61 -22.07
CA HIS A 42 2.58 1.14 -21.98
C HIS A 42 1.69 1.88 -22.99
N LYS A 43 1.78 3.21 -23.03
CA LYS A 43 1.02 4.03 -23.98
C LYS A 43 1.37 3.72 -25.44
N LEU A 44 2.65 3.56 -25.75
CA LEU A 44 3.13 3.24 -27.09
C LEU A 44 2.55 1.90 -27.57
N LEU A 45 2.76 0.83 -26.79
CA LEU A 45 2.27 -0.50 -27.15
C LEU A 45 0.77 -0.53 -27.25
N GLN A 46 0.06 0.03 -26.26
CA GLN A 46 -1.39 0.13 -26.31
C GLN A 46 -1.84 0.89 -27.56
N SER A 47 -1.20 2.00 -27.95
CA SER A 47 -1.58 2.76 -29.15
C SER A 47 -1.49 1.98 -30.47
N GLN A 48 -0.67 0.93 -30.51
CA GLN A 48 -0.46 0.06 -31.67
C GLN A 48 -1.43 -1.13 -31.70
N MET A 49 -2.25 -1.32 -30.65
CA MET A 49 -3.20 -2.44 -30.59
C MET A 49 -4.48 -2.14 -31.38
N ASP A 50 -5.06 -3.20 -31.93
CA ASP A 50 -6.29 -3.16 -32.71
C ASP A 50 -7.55 -2.90 -31.86
N GLU A 51 -8.70 -2.77 -32.52
CA GLU A 51 -10.00 -2.46 -31.89
C GLU A 51 -10.47 -3.55 -30.90
N ASN A 52 -9.94 -4.78 -31.01
CA ASN A 52 -10.24 -5.89 -30.10
C ASN A 52 -9.52 -5.78 -28.73
N TYR A 53 -8.62 -4.80 -28.57
CA TYR A 53 -7.84 -4.59 -27.35
C TYR A 53 -8.49 -3.53 -26.45
N LYS A 54 -8.99 -3.96 -25.28
CA LYS A 54 -9.52 -3.06 -24.25
C LYS A 54 -8.43 -2.68 -23.25
N LYS A 55 -7.90 -1.46 -23.39
CA LYS A 55 -6.83 -0.88 -22.55
C LYS A 55 -7.33 -0.55 -21.14
N GLU A 56 -6.45 -0.64 -20.15
CA GLU A 56 -6.69 -0.16 -18.78
C GLU A 56 -7.98 -0.72 -18.16
N TYR A 57 -8.22 -2.02 -18.38
CA TYR A 57 -9.50 -2.65 -18.10
C TYR A 57 -9.65 -2.88 -16.58
N TYR A 58 -10.66 -2.23 -15.99
CA TYR A 58 -10.94 -2.33 -14.56
C TYR A 58 -11.60 -3.66 -14.21
N LEU A 59 -11.03 -4.38 -13.25
CA LEU A 59 -11.56 -5.62 -12.73
C LEU A 59 -11.73 -5.53 -11.21
N LYS A 60 -12.77 -6.20 -10.73
CA LYS A 60 -13.15 -6.25 -9.33
C LYS A 60 -13.78 -7.59 -9.02
N HIS A 61 -13.45 -8.12 -7.86
CA HIS A 61 -14.06 -9.31 -7.30
C HIS A 61 -14.48 -9.03 -5.85
N GLU A 62 -15.76 -9.21 -5.56
CA GLU A 62 -16.32 -9.15 -4.21
C GLU A 62 -16.69 -10.56 -3.76
N PHE A 63 -16.22 -10.97 -2.58
CA PHE A 63 -16.46 -12.31 -2.06
C PHE A 63 -16.40 -12.32 -0.54
N ASN A 64 -17.07 -13.29 0.07
CA ASN A 64 -16.95 -13.56 1.49
C ASN A 64 -15.99 -14.73 1.68
N TYR A 65 -15.02 -14.58 2.59
CA TYR A 65 -14.08 -15.64 2.93
C TYR A 65 -13.79 -15.62 4.42
N MET A 66 -13.93 -16.76 5.10
CA MET A 66 -13.80 -16.88 6.56
C MET A 66 -14.61 -15.82 7.35
N ASN A 67 -15.85 -15.53 6.92
CA ASN A 67 -16.73 -14.49 7.50
C ASN A 67 -16.20 -13.06 7.39
N ILE A 68 -15.29 -12.79 6.46
CA ILE A 68 -14.77 -11.46 6.14
C ILE A 68 -15.18 -11.12 4.69
N ASP A 69 -15.76 -9.94 4.51
CA ASP A 69 -16.08 -9.44 3.17
C ASP A 69 -14.85 -8.79 2.54
N PHE A 70 -14.42 -9.32 1.40
CA PHE A 70 -13.31 -8.81 0.62
C PHE A 70 -13.79 -8.08 -0.63
N ILE A 71 -13.06 -7.02 -0.97
CA ILE A 71 -13.12 -6.35 -2.26
C ILE A 71 -11.68 -6.26 -2.78
N VAL A 72 -11.36 -7.10 -3.76
CA VAL A 72 -10.09 -7.05 -4.48
C VAL A 72 -10.32 -6.44 -5.84
N GLU A 73 -9.57 -5.40 -6.18
CA GLU A 73 -9.72 -4.68 -7.45
C GLU A 73 -8.39 -4.30 -8.08
N GLY A 74 -8.39 -4.03 -9.37
CA GLY A 74 -7.22 -3.57 -10.09
C GLY A 74 -7.54 -3.22 -11.54
N ARG A 75 -6.48 -2.98 -12.31
CA ARG A 75 -6.58 -2.67 -13.73
C ARG A 75 -5.58 -3.54 -14.47
N ALA A 76 -6.06 -4.35 -15.40
CA ALA A 76 -5.20 -5.03 -16.36
C ALA A 76 -4.73 -4.01 -17.40
N ASP A 77 -3.49 -4.17 -17.89
CA ASP A 77 -2.98 -3.30 -18.96
C ASP A 77 -3.82 -3.42 -20.23
N GLY A 78 -4.31 -4.64 -20.51
CA GLY A 78 -5.44 -4.81 -21.41
C GLY A 78 -6.08 -6.19 -21.42
N ILE A 79 -7.19 -6.27 -22.15
CA ILE A 79 -7.90 -7.51 -22.47
C ILE A 79 -8.09 -7.58 -23.98
N ILE A 80 -7.60 -8.65 -24.59
CA ILE A 80 -7.81 -8.96 -26.01
C ILE A 80 -8.99 -9.91 -26.10
N ILE A 81 -10.00 -9.52 -26.89
CA ILE A 81 -11.21 -10.30 -27.09
C ILE A 81 -11.26 -10.75 -28.54
N GLU A 82 -11.00 -12.04 -28.76
CA GLU A 82 -11.13 -12.70 -30.05
C GLU A 82 -12.38 -13.59 -30.06
N GLU A 83 -12.79 -14.11 -31.22
CA GLU A 83 -14.07 -14.83 -31.37
C GLU A 83 -14.23 -16.02 -30.39
N ASN A 84 -13.13 -16.71 -30.05
CA ASN A 84 -13.15 -17.90 -29.19
C ASN A 84 -12.13 -17.84 -28.04
N GLU A 85 -11.41 -16.74 -27.87
CA GLU A 85 -10.32 -16.64 -26.90
C GLU A 85 -10.33 -15.27 -26.21
N ILE A 86 -10.19 -15.30 -24.89
CA ILE A 86 -9.96 -14.12 -24.07
C ILE A 86 -8.53 -14.17 -23.57
N THR A 87 -7.76 -13.13 -23.87
CA THR A 87 -6.41 -12.96 -23.35
C THR A 87 -6.33 -11.77 -22.39
N ILE A 88 -5.89 -12.04 -21.16
CA ILE A 88 -5.50 -11.03 -20.18
C ILE A 88 -4.04 -10.66 -20.43
N ASP A 89 -3.80 -9.40 -20.74
CA ASP A 89 -2.49 -8.91 -21.14
C ASP A 89 -1.91 -7.97 -20.08
N GLU A 90 -0.70 -8.27 -19.63
CA GLU A 90 0.05 -7.51 -18.64
C GLU A 90 1.42 -7.13 -19.20
N ILE A 91 1.71 -5.84 -19.24
CA ILE A 91 2.89 -5.25 -19.87
C ILE A 91 3.98 -5.02 -18.82
N LYS A 92 5.23 -5.30 -19.19
CA LYS A 92 6.42 -5.06 -18.39
C LYS A 92 7.53 -4.46 -19.24
N SER A 93 8.06 -3.33 -18.83
CA SER A 93 9.22 -2.69 -19.46
C SER A 93 10.53 -3.12 -18.79
N THR A 94 11.56 -3.45 -19.58
CA THR A 94 12.85 -3.95 -19.09
C THR A 94 14.02 -3.37 -19.89
N TYR A 95 15.21 -3.30 -19.29
CA TYR A 95 16.46 -3.02 -20.01
C TYR A 95 17.21 -4.30 -20.37
N LYS A 96 16.78 -5.46 -19.86
CA LYS A 96 17.43 -6.74 -20.17
C LYS A 96 17.12 -7.22 -21.58
N THR A 97 18.06 -7.97 -22.14
CA THR A 97 17.88 -8.70 -23.40
C THR A 97 16.72 -9.69 -23.27
N LEU A 98 15.76 -9.63 -24.20
CA LEU A 98 14.53 -10.43 -24.15
C LEU A 98 14.79 -11.94 -24.23
N ASP A 99 15.91 -12.36 -24.84
CA ASP A 99 16.33 -13.76 -24.90
C ASP A 99 16.56 -14.39 -23.52
N THR A 100 16.92 -13.57 -22.53
CA THR A 100 17.16 -14.01 -21.14
C THR A 100 15.88 -14.15 -20.30
N ILE A 101 14.73 -13.78 -20.86
CA ILE A 101 13.44 -13.79 -20.17
C ILE A 101 12.64 -15.00 -20.62
N ASP A 102 12.42 -15.95 -19.72
CA ASP A 102 11.56 -17.11 -19.93
C ASP A 102 10.34 -17.10 -18.99
N GLU A 103 9.56 -18.17 -19.00
CA GLU A 103 8.34 -18.33 -18.18
C GLU A 103 8.63 -18.28 -16.67
N ASN A 104 9.87 -18.57 -16.26
CA ASN A 104 10.31 -18.62 -14.86
C ASN A 104 11.02 -17.33 -14.43
N TYR A 105 11.20 -16.36 -15.33
CA TYR A 105 12.00 -15.17 -15.08
C TYR A 105 11.54 -14.37 -13.86
N ASN A 106 10.23 -14.14 -13.72
CA ASN A 106 9.68 -13.49 -12.53
C ASN A 106 8.19 -13.82 -12.33
N PHE A 107 7.92 -14.70 -11.37
CA PHE A 107 6.55 -15.11 -11.04
C PHE A 107 5.68 -13.94 -10.52
N SER A 108 6.26 -12.91 -9.90
CA SER A 108 5.48 -11.76 -9.43
C SER A 108 4.83 -10.98 -10.57
N HIS A 109 5.39 -11.04 -11.79
CA HIS A 109 4.82 -10.38 -12.96
C HIS A 109 3.54 -11.06 -13.42
N ILE A 110 3.52 -12.40 -13.50
CA ILE A 110 2.33 -13.15 -13.95
C ILE A 110 1.23 -13.18 -12.91
N ALA A 111 1.58 -13.09 -11.62
CA ALA A 111 0.65 -13.17 -10.51
C ALA A 111 -0.51 -12.14 -10.58
N GLN A 112 -0.27 -10.92 -11.08
CA GLN A 112 -1.34 -9.93 -11.26
C GLN A 112 -2.30 -10.35 -12.38
N ALA A 113 -1.75 -10.76 -13.52
CA ALA A 113 -2.52 -11.21 -14.68
C ALA A 113 -3.36 -12.47 -14.38
N LEU A 114 -2.85 -13.39 -13.53
CA LEU A 114 -3.63 -14.53 -13.03
C LEU A 114 -4.84 -14.09 -12.19
N CYS A 115 -4.68 -13.09 -11.30
CA CYS A 115 -5.81 -12.56 -10.55
C CYS A 115 -6.86 -11.93 -11.49
N TYR A 116 -6.40 -11.18 -12.49
CA TYR A 116 -7.27 -10.58 -13.49
C TYR A 116 -7.99 -11.63 -14.35
N GLY A 117 -7.31 -12.71 -14.73
CA GLY A 117 -7.92 -13.87 -15.39
C GLY A 117 -9.01 -14.50 -14.54
N TYR A 118 -8.75 -14.74 -13.25
CA TYR A 118 -9.78 -15.22 -12.33
C TYR A 118 -10.99 -14.29 -12.28
N PHE A 119 -10.77 -12.98 -12.12
CA PHE A 119 -11.86 -12.00 -12.03
C PHE A 119 -12.70 -11.96 -13.30
N TYR A 120 -12.04 -12.02 -14.46
CA TYR A 120 -12.74 -12.03 -15.75
C TYR A 120 -13.54 -13.32 -15.93
N CYS A 121 -12.95 -14.48 -15.65
CA CYS A 121 -13.63 -15.78 -15.72
C CYS A 121 -14.89 -15.81 -14.86
N VAL A 122 -14.82 -15.30 -13.63
CA VAL A 122 -15.96 -15.23 -12.72
C VAL A 122 -17.02 -14.24 -13.20
N ASN A 123 -16.62 -13.05 -13.64
CA ASN A 123 -17.55 -11.99 -14.03
C ASN A 123 -18.32 -12.32 -15.32
N GLU A 124 -17.63 -12.90 -16.31
CA GLU A 124 -18.20 -13.26 -17.61
C GLU A 124 -18.68 -14.72 -17.68
N SER A 125 -18.54 -15.48 -16.59
CA SER A 125 -18.93 -16.90 -16.50
C SER A 125 -18.29 -17.79 -17.57
N ILE A 126 -16.99 -17.62 -17.81
CA ILE A 126 -16.19 -18.44 -18.75
C ILE A 126 -15.23 -19.38 -18.00
N ASN A 127 -14.89 -20.50 -18.63
CA ASN A 127 -14.17 -21.61 -17.97
C ASN A 127 -12.64 -21.52 -18.09
N SER A 128 -12.11 -20.61 -18.91
CA SER A 128 -10.68 -20.44 -19.09
C SER A 128 -10.36 -19.07 -19.66
N ALA A 129 -9.15 -18.59 -19.40
CA ALA A 129 -8.59 -17.41 -20.04
C ALA A 129 -7.11 -17.64 -20.33
N VAL A 130 -6.63 -17.07 -21.43
CA VAL A 130 -5.20 -16.98 -21.70
C VAL A 130 -4.63 -15.83 -20.89
N VAL A 131 -3.53 -16.08 -20.20
CA VAL A 131 -2.77 -15.06 -19.50
C VAL A 131 -1.48 -14.82 -20.27
N GLN A 132 -1.27 -13.56 -20.64
CA GLN A 132 -0.13 -13.11 -21.42
C GLN A 132 0.68 -12.06 -20.65
N LEU A 133 1.99 -12.32 -20.55
CA LEU A 133 2.98 -11.32 -20.18
C LEU A 133 3.64 -10.78 -21.44
N ARG A 134 3.61 -9.46 -21.63
CA ARG A 134 4.36 -8.78 -22.69
C ARG A 134 5.52 -8.01 -22.10
N TYR A 135 6.73 -8.49 -22.36
CA TYR A 135 7.95 -7.76 -22.06
C TYR A 135 8.32 -6.86 -23.23
N CYS A 136 8.69 -5.62 -22.94
CA CYS A 136 9.20 -4.67 -23.91
C CYS A 136 10.56 -4.17 -23.47
N ASN A 137 11.56 -4.30 -24.35
CA ASN A 137 12.87 -3.70 -24.12
C ASN A 137 12.77 -2.20 -24.35
N ILE A 138 13.17 -1.40 -23.36
CA ILE A 138 13.04 0.06 -23.40
C ILE A 138 13.90 0.69 -24.50
N ASP A 139 15.09 0.13 -24.76
CA ASP A 139 16.06 0.70 -25.69
C ASP A 139 15.75 0.33 -27.14
N THR A 140 15.29 -0.91 -27.40
CA THR A 140 15.01 -1.40 -28.76
C THR A 140 13.53 -1.32 -29.15
N GLU A 141 12.64 -1.11 -28.18
CA GLU A 141 11.17 -1.21 -28.31
C GLU A 141 10.68 -2.57 -28.83
N GLU A 142 11.56 -3.58 -28.88
CA GLU A 142 11.20 -4.95 -29.23
C GLU A 142 10.36 -5.58 -28.11
N THR A 143 9.46 -6.49 -28.49
CA THR A 143 8.58 -7.16 -27.55
C THR A 143 8.73 -8.68 -27.58
N LYS A 144 8.56 -9.30 -26.41
CA LYS A 144 8.46 -10.75 -26.23
C LYS A 144 7.23 -11.06 -25.42
N THR A 145 6.39 -11.95 -25.95
CA THR A 145 5.17 -12.40 -25.29
C THR A 145 5.35 -13.81 -24.74
N ILE A 146 4.95 -14.00 -23.49
CA ILE A 146 4.81 -15.31 -22.85
C ILE A 146 3.32 -15.50 -22.58
N ARG A 147 2.72 -16.57 -23.12
CA ARG A 147 1.28 -16.79 -23.08
C ARG A 147 0.97 -18.23 -22.69
N LYS A 148 0.00 -18.40 -21.78
CA LYS A 148 -0.45 -19.71 -21.32
C LYS A 148 -1.93 -19.67 -21.00
N ASN A 149 -2.65 -20.73 -21.40
CA ASN A 149 -4.05 -20.92 -21.05
C ASN A 149 -4.18 -21.43 -19.61
N TYR A 150 -5.12 -20.87 -18.87
CA TYR A 150 -5.45 -21.30 -17.51
C TYR A 150 -6.96 -21.55 -17.40
N THR A 151 -7.31 -22.66 -16.78
CA THR A 151 -8.70 -22.98 -16.42
C THR A 151 -9.16 -22.12 -15.24
N ILE A 152 -10.46 -21.93 -15.09
CA ILE A 152 -11.04 -21.23 -13.94
C ILE A 152 -10.65 -21.91 -12.63
N ASP A 153 -10.50 -23.23 -12.60
CA ASP A 153 -10.09 -23.97 -11.39
C ASP A 153 -8.64 -23.66 -10.98
N GLU A 154 -7.72 -23.59 -11.94
CA GLU A 154 -6.32 -23.19 -11.68
C GLU A 154 -6.23 -21.75 -11.19
N LEU A 155 -6.98 -20.84 -11.82
CA LEU A 155 -7.05 -19.43 -11.47
C LEU A 155 -7.67 -19.23 -10.07
N THR A 156 -8.74 -19.97 -9.78
CA THR A 156 -9.41 -19.99 -8.46
C THR A 156 -8.47 -20.47 -7.39
N LYS A 157 -7.82 -21.62 -7.59
CA LYS A 157 -6.85 -22.17 -6.64
C LYS A 157 -5.74 -21.17 -6.34
N PHE A 158 -5.14 -20.60 -7.38
CA PHE A 158 -4.09 -19.58 -7.23
C PHE A 158 -4.58 -18.37 -6.42
N PHE A 159 -5.77 -17.85 -6.73
CA PHE A 159 -6.31 -16.68 -6.04
C PHE A 159 -6.57 -16.95 -4.55
N TYR A 160 -7.19 -18.08 -4.19
CA TYR A 160 -7.46 -18.37 -2.78
C TYR A 160 -6.18 -18.70 -1.99
N GLU A 161 -5.16 -19.32 -2.60
CA GLU A 161 -3.83 -19.47 -1.97
C GLU A 161 -3.19 -18.11 -1.63
N LEU A 162 -3.42 -17.08 -2.46
CA LEU A 162 -2.97 -15.71 -2.15
C LEU A 162 -3.75 -15.12 -0.97
N ILE A 163 -5.07 -15.29 -0.96
CA ILE A 163 -5.92 -14.79 0.12
C ILE A 163 -5.53 -15.44 1.44
N ASP A 164 -5.31 -16.75 1.47
CA ASP A 164 -4.89 -17.48 2.67
C ASP A 164 -3.60 -16.91 3.27
N LYS A 165 -2.59 -16.63 2.43
CA LYS A 165 -1.33 -16.01 2.87
C LYS A 165 -1.51 -14.58 3.39
N TYR A 166 -2.53 -13.86 2.89
CA TYR A 166 -2.82 -12.49 3.30
C TYR A 166 -3.68 -12.41 4.58
N LEU A 167 -4.33 -13.50 4.99
CA LEU A 167 -5.25 -13.51 6.14
C LEU A 167 -4.60 -13.04 7.44
N GLU A 168 -3.35 -13.44 7.72
CA GLU A 168 -2.67 -13.01 8.95
C GLU A 168 -2.54 -11.48 9.03
N TRP A 169 -2.28 -10.83 7.89
CA TRP A 169 -2.22 -9.38 7.82
C TRP A 169 -3.60 -8.73 8.03
N VAL A 170 -4.65 -9.38 7.53
CA VAL A 170 -6.04 -8.93 7.69
C VAL A 170 -6.44 -8.93 9.15
N GLU A 171 -6.12 -10.00 9.89
CA GLU A 171 -6.43 -10.13 11.32
C GLU A 171 -5.79 -8.99 12.12
N ILE A 172 -4.48 -8.76 11.94
CA ILE A 172 -3.74 -7.68 12.59
C ILE A 172 -4.34 -6.30 12.25
N ARG A 173 -4.79 -6.11 11.00
CA ARG A 173 -5.41 -4.86 10.55
C ARG A 173 -6.79 -4.66 11.18
N MET A 174 -7.58 -5.72 11.32
CA MET A 174 -8.89 -5.70 11.97
C MET A 174 -8.77 -5.42 13.46
N GLU A 175 -7.89 -6.12 14.17
CA GLU A 175 -7.61 -5.87 15.58
C GLU A 175 -7.18 -4.43 15.81
N HIS A 176 -6.25 -3.94 15.01
CA HIS A 176 -5.80 -2.56 15.11
C HIS A 176 -6.92 -1.55 14.83
N TYR A 177 -7.77 -1.83 13.83
CA TYR A 177 -8.92 -0.97 13.53
C TYR A 177 -9.83 -0.82 14.75
N VAL A 178 -10.17 -1.93 15.41
CA VAL A 178 -11.04 -1.93 16.59
C VAL A 178 -10.34 -1.25 17.77
N SER A 179 -9.12 -1.66 18.10
CA SER A 179 -8.38 -1.18 19.27
C SER A 179 -8.09 0.32 19.18
N LYS A 180 -7.77 0.81 17.98
CA LYS A 180 -7.55 2.23 17.73
C LYS A 180 -8.81 3.03 18.04
N ARG A 181 -9.97 2.61 17.57
CA ARG A 181 -11.21 3.38 17.78
C ARG A 181 -11.58 3.44 19.27
N ILE A 182 -11.53 2.30 19.96
CA ILE A 182 -11.79 2.24 21.41
C ILE A 182 -10.86 3.20 22.17
N THR A 183 -9.55 3.06 21.96
CA THR A 183 -8.57 3.88 22.70
C THR A 183 -8.60 5.35 22.32
N ILE A 184 -8.97 5.71 21.08
CA ILE A 184 -9.22 7.10 20.70
C ILE A 184 -10.43 7.67 21.44
N ASP A 185 -11.53 6.92 21.58
CA ASP A 185 -12.72 7.38 22.31
C ASP A 185 -12.43 7.57 23.80
N GLU A 186 -11.67 6.65 24.40
CA GLU A 186 -11.24 6.69 25.81
C GLU A 186 -10.13 7.72 26.09
N MET A 187 -9.41 8.18 25.06
CA MET A 187 -8.26 9.06 25.23
C MET A 187 -8.58 10.33 26.04
N VAL A 188 -7.82 10.59 27.10
CA VAL A 188 -7.93 11.80 27.94
C VAL A 188 -6.79 12.78 27.68
N PHE A 189 -7.01 14.07 27.95
CA PHE A 189 -5.97 15.08 27.76
C PHE A 189 -4.74 14.75 28.65
N PRO A 190 -3.51 14.74 28.11
CA PRO A 190 -2.37 14.14 28.80
C PRO A 190 -1.71 15.03 29.88
N PHE A 191 -2.35 16.15 30.26
CA PHE A 191 -1.87 17.09 31.26
C PHE A 191 -3.02 17.46 32.21
N GLU A 192 -2.70 17.77 33.47
CA GLU A 192 -3.70 18.09 34.50
C GLU A 192 -4.52 19.34 34.15
N ASN A 193 -3.84 20.37 33.63
CA ASN A 193 -4.42 21.68 33.39
C ASN A 193 -4.12 22.18 31.98
N TYR A 194 -5.05 22.94 31.41
CA TYR A 194 -4.84 23.68 30.17
C TYR A 194 -4.07 24.97 30.43
N ARG A 195 -3.09 25.27 29.57
CA ARG A 195 -2.45 26.60 29.54
C ARG A 195 -3.43 27.65 29.01
N GLN A 196 -3.18 28.92 29.32
CA GLN A 196 -4.00 30.02 28.83
C GLN A 196 -4.12 29.97 27.29
N ARG A 197 -5.34 30.09 26.76
CA ARG A 197 -5.69 30.01 25.32
C ARG A 197 -5.45 28.64 24.64
N GLN A 198 -4.90 27.64 25.34
CA GLN A 198 -4.68 26.29 24.79
C GLN A 198 -5.99 25.61 24.41
N ARG A 199 -7.00 25.69 25.30
CA ARG A 199 -8.35 25.16 25.05
C ARG A 199 -9.01 25.81 23.83
N LYS A 200 -8.81 27.11 23.63
CA LYS A 200 -9.35 27.84 22.45
C LYS A 200 -8.79 27.26 21.15
N LEU A 201 -7.48 26.99 21.08
CA LEU A 201 -6.85 26.36 19.91
C LEU A 201 -7.37 24.94 19.71
N LEU A 202 -7.45 24.13 20.77
CA LEU A 202 -7.92 22.74 20.70
C LEU A 202 -9.34 22.65 20.12
N VAL A 203 -10.27 23.46 20.64
CA VAL A 203 -11.66 23.52 20.16
C VAL A 203 -11.72 23.98 18.71
N ALA A 204 -10.97 25.01 18.34
CA ALA A 204 -10.93 25.52 16.97
C ALA A 204 -10.43 24.46 15.97
N VAL A 205 -9.38 23.70 16.33
CA VAL A 205 -8.86 22.61 15.50
C VAL A 205 -9.92 21.51 15.34
N TYR A 206 -10.49 21.02 16.44
CA TYR A 206 -11.50 19.95 16.40
C TYR A 206 -12.71 20.32 15.53
N GLN A 207 -13.26 21.51 15.74
CA GLN A 207 -14.40 22.00 14.95
C GLN A 207 -14.04 22.19 13.48
N THR A 208 -12.84 22.66 13.17
CA THR A 208 -12.40 22.84 11.78
C THR A 208 -12.33 21.51 11.05
N ILE A 209 -11.76 20.48 11.70
CA ILE A 209 -11.64 19.14 11.11
C ILE A 209 -13.02 18.55 10.84
N ASN A 210 -13.92 18.57 11.82
CA ASN A 210 -15.27 18.03 11.67
C ASN A 210 -16.10 18.78 10.61
N ASN A 211 -15.86 20.09 10.46
CA ASN A 211 -16.49 20.90 9.42
C ASN A 211 -15.78 20.82 8.06
N LYS A 212 -14.70 20.03 7.94
CA LYS A 212 -13.88 19.90 6.72
C LYS A 212 -13.38 21.25 6.17
N LYS A 213 -12.98 22.16 7.06
CA LYS A 213 -12.49 23.51 6.73
C LYS A 213 -10.97 23.62 6.87
N LYS A 214 -10.43 24.79 6.53
CA LYS A 214 -9.03 25.18 6.76
C LYS A 214 -8.96 26.14 7.94
N LEU A 215 -7.95 25.98 8.81
CA LEU A 215 -7.70 26.86 9.95
C LEU A 215 -6.33 27.49 9.82
N PHE A 216 -6.29 28.82 9.85
CA PHE A 216 -5.07 29.61 10.05
C PHE A 216 -5.07 30.13 11.48
N ALA A 217 -4.08 29.74 12.27
CA ALA A 217 -4.00 30.09 13.68
C ALA A 217 -2.61 30.64 14.03
N GLN A 218 -2.57 31.85 14.59
CA GLN A 218 -1.38 32.39 15.21
C GLN A 218 -1.41 32.07 16.71
N ALA A 219 -0.39 31.34 17.18
CA ALA A 219 -0.28 30.92 18.55
C ALA A 219 1.14 31.16 19.08
N PRO A 220 1.32 31.86 20.22
CA PRO A 220 2.64 32.15 20.77
C PRO A 220 3.40 30.88 21.14
N THR A 221 4.72 30.99 21.30
CA THR A 221 5.55 29.90 21.84
C THR A 221 5.12 29.57 23.28
N GLY A 222 5.41 28.35 23.74
CA GLY A 222 5.11 27.95 25.13
C GLY A 222 3.66 27.57 25.44
N ILE A 223 2.66 27.83 24.58
CA ILE A 223 1.25 27.48 24.90
C ILE A 223 0.90 25.99 24.74
N GLY A 224 1.84 25.17 24.26
CA GLY A 224 1.59 23.75 23.95
C GLY A 224 0.89 23.53 22.60
N LYS A 225 1.36 24.20 21.55
CA LYS A 225 0.80 24.11 20.18
C LYS A 225 0.68 22.66 19.68
N THR A 226 1.74 21.87 19.85
CA THR A 226 1.83 20.49 19.35
C THR A 226 0.69 19.62 19.86
N ILE A 227 0.53 19.49 21.18
CA ILE A 227 -0.59 18.73 21.76
C ILE A 227 -1.96 19.35 21.42
N SER A 228 -2.05 20.68 21.33
CA SER A 228 -3.31 21.36 21.03
C SER A 228 -3.81 21.12 19.60
N VAL A 229 -2.94 20.68 18.69
CA VAL A 229 -3.31 20.28 17.33
C VAL A 229 -3.44 18.77 17.24
N LEU A 230 -2.47 18.01 17.76
CA LEU A 230 -2.47 16.54 17.66
C LEU A 230 -3.64 15.89 18.41
N PHE A 231 -3.88 16.27 19.67
CA PHE A 231 -4.94 15.67 20.48
C PHE A 231 -6.35 15.77 19.83
N PRO A 232 -6.84 16.96 19.44
CA PRO A 232 -8.14 17.05 18.78
C PRO A 232 -8.14 16.40 17.39
N SER A 233 -7.01 16.40 16.67
CA SER A 233 -6.90 15.71 15.37
C SER A 233 -7.06 14.20 15.52
N ILE A 234 -6.43 13.60 16.54
CA ILE A 234 -6.56 12.18 16.86
C ILE A 234 -7.99 11.86 17.28
N LYS A 235 -8.61 12.67 18.16
CA LYS A 235 -10.03 12.52 18.52
C LYS A 235 -10.96 12.53 17.30
N ALA A 236 -10.68 13.37 16.32
CA ALA A 236 -11.50 13.49 15.12
C ALA A 236 -11.38 12.29 14.16
N LEU A 237 -10.41 11.39 14.34
CA LEU A 237 -10.24 10.22 13.46
C LEU A 237 -11.45 9.27 13.49
N ASN A 238 -12.06 9.07 14.66
CA ASN A 238 -13.20 8.16 14.80
C ASN A 238 -14.44 8.65 14.08
N SER A 239 -14.60 9.98 13.96
CA SER A 239 -15.70 10.64 13.27
C SER A 239 -15.52 10.71 11.75
N ASN A 240 -14.35 10.37 11.21
CA ASN A 240 -13.99 10.64 9.81
C ASN A 240 -13.46 9.42 9.06
N ASN A 241 -14.30 8.40 8.83
CA ASN A 241 -14.08 7.25 7.90
C ASN A 241 -12.61 6.75 7.79
N ASN A 242 -11.96 6.46 8.92
CA ASN A 242 -10.62 5.88 8.94
C ASN A 242 -9.54 6.75 8.26
N SER A 243 -9.63 8.08 8.44
CA SER A 243 -8.66 9.06 7.93
C SER A 243 -7.24 8.88 8.50
N LYS A 244 -6.25 9.49 7.84
CA LYS A 244 -4.85 9.58 8.30
C LYS A 244 -4.52 11.01 8.71
N ILE A 245 -3.62 11.19 9.68
CA ILE A 245 -3.07 12.50 10.07
C ILE A 245 -1.67 12.63 9.47
N TYR A 246 -1.45 13.68 8.70
CA TYR A 246 -0.11 14.07 8.24
C TYR A 246 0.32 15.31 9.04
N TYR A 247 1.34 15.14 9.89
CA TYR A 247 1.92 16.25 10.66
C TYR A 247 3.22 16.70 9.99
N LEU A 248 3.20 17.89 9.39
CA LEU A 248 4.33 18.44 8.65
C LEU A 248 5.01 19.55 9.45
N THR A 249 6.34 19.54 9.49
CA THR A 249 7.11 20.52 10.24
C THR A 249 8.47 20.79 9.61
N ALA A 250 8.97 22.01 9.73
CA ALA A 250 10.19 22.46 9.06
C ALA A 250 11.49 22.19 9.84
N LYS A 251 11.41 21.97 11.16
CA LYS A 251 12.58 21.82 12.03
C LYS A 251 12.62 20.45 12.71
N SER A 252 13.81 19.89 12.88
CA SER A 252 13.99 18.63 13.61
C SER A 252 13.54 18.73 15.07
N SER A 253 13.70 19.88 15.72
CA SER A 253 13.23 20.09 17.10
C SER A 253 11.71 20.04 17.23
N THR A 254 10.97 20.55 16.24
CA THR A 254 9.51 20.49 16.22
C THR A 254 9.00 19.10 15.83
N LYS A 255 9.80 18.34 15.07
CA LYS A 255 9.57 16.91 14.82
C LYS A 255 9.69 16.11 16.13
N GLN A 256 10.79 16.26 16.86
CA GLN A 256 11.00 15.60 18.16
C GLN A 256 9.85 15.90 19.15
N MET A 257 9.43 17.16 19.25
CA MET A 257 8.30 17.52 20.12
C MET A 257 6.99 16.81 19.73
N ALA A 258 6.76 16.54 18.44
CA ALA A 258 5.59 15.79 17.98
C ALA A 258 5.71 14.31 18.34
N GLU A 259 6.88 13.72 18.14
CA GLU A 259 7.21 12.34 18.54
C GLU A 259 6.97 12.15 20.05
N ASP A 260 7.59 12.98 20.89
CA ASP A 260 7.43 12.94 22.34
C ASP A 260 5.96 13.09 22.77
N THR A 261 5.21 13.93 22.06
CA THR A 261 3.77 14.13 22.31
C THR A 261 2.98 12.87 22.01
N ILE A 262 3.25 12.20 20.88
CA ILE A 262 2.59 10.94 20.53
C ILE A 262 3.01 9.84 21.50
N SER A 263 4.31 9.69 21.80
CA SER A 263 4.81 8.71 22.78
C SER A 263 4.12 8.85 24.13
N LYS A 264 3.90 10.08 24.58
CA LYS A 264 3.14 10.34 25.82
C LYS A 264 1.69 9.86 25.74
N LEU A 265 1.04 9.97 24.59
CA LEU A 265 -0.33 9.47 24.39
C LEU A 265 -0.35 7.93 24.32
N LEU A 266 0.61 7.33 23.61
CA LEU A 266 0.76 5.87 23.52
C LEU A 266 0.98 5.25 24.92
N ASN A 267 1.87 5.84 25.73
CA ASN A 267 2.13 5.42 27.11
C ASN A 267 0.90 5.57 28.04
N ARG A 268 -0.13 6.32 27.61
CA ARG A 268 -1.41 6.44 28.31
C ARG A 268 -2.51 5.54 27.73
N GLY A 269 -2.14 4.57 26.90
CA GLY A 269 -3.04 3.55 26.37
C GLY A 269 -3.59 3.83 24.97
N LEU A 270 -3.18 4.92 24.29
CA LEU A 270 -3.56 5.14 22.90
C LEU A 270 -2.95 4.05 22.01
N LYS A 271 -3.77 3.37 21.21
CA LYS A 271 -3.33 2.38 20.21
C LYS A 271 -3.39 2.99 18.81
N LEU A 272 -2.46 3.90 18.51
CA LEU A 272 -2.39 4.60 17.23
C LEU A 272 -1.04 4.38 16.56
N ARG A 273 -1.02 3.66 15.43
CA ARG A 273 0.20 3.48 14.65
C ARG A 273 0.65 4.82 14.06
N THR A 274 1.91 5.15 14.31
CA THR A 274 2.54 6.40 13.91
C THR A 274 3.84 6.10 13.17
N THR A 275 4.04 6.70 12.01
CA THR A 275 5.26 6.54 11.20
C THR A 275 6.01 7.85 11.13
N ILE A 276 7.30 7.80 11.44
CA ILE A 276 8.21 8.93 11.48
C ILE A 276 9.09 8.88 10.23
N ILE A 277 8.86 9.81 9.29
CA ILE A 277 9.69 9.88 8.08
C ILE A 277 11.03 10.56 8.41
N THR A 278 12.12 9.85 8.15
CA THR A 278 13.51 10.28 8.42
C THR A 278 14.35 10.08 7.16
N ALA A 279 15.42 10.88 7.00
CA ALA A 279 16.37 10.71 5.91
C ALA A 279 17.03 9.32 5.98
N LYS A 280 17.22 8.68 4.83
CA LYS A 280 17.78 7.32 4.73
C LYS A 280 19.12 7.19 5.44
N GLU A 281 20.00 8.18 5.28
CA GLU A 281 21.33 8.19 5.91
C GLU A 281 21.25 8.18 7.44
N LYS A 282 20.21 8.79 8.02
CA LYS A 282 20.07 8.94 9.48
C LYS A 282 19.48 7.70 10.17
N ILE A 283 18.74 6.88 9.43
CA ILE A 283 18.15 5.64 9.95
C ILE A 283 18.98 4.40 9.57
N CYS A 284 20.04 4.60 8.79
CA CYS A 284 20.92 3.52 8.35
C CYS A 284 21.59 2.83 9.54
N CYS A 285 21.55 1.50 9.56
CA CYS A 285 22.23 0.69 10.60
C CYS A 285 23.72 0.46 10.31
N ASN A 286 24.23 0.92 9.15
CA ASN A 286 25.65 0.84 8.80
C ASN A 286 26.38 2.13 9.17
N ASP A 287 27.69 2.02 9.42
CA ASP A 287 28.59 3.17 9.65
C ASP A 287 28.66 4.11 8.44
N THR A 288 28.57 3.54 7.23
CA THR A 288 28.52 4.30 5.97
C THR A 288 27.22 4.03 5.24
N PHE A 289 26.60 5.10 4.75
CA PHE A 289 25.37 5.00 3.97
C PHE A 289 25.70 4.53 2.55
N ASN A 290 25.44 3.26 2.28
CA ASN A 290 25.46 2.67 0.96
C ASN A 290 24.37 1.59 0.91
N CYS A 291 23.43 1.69 -0.03
CA CYS A 291 22.34 0.72 -0.20
C CYS A 291 22.56 -0.21 -1.40
N ASP A 292 23.80 -0.38 -1.84
CA ASP A 292 24.16 -1.43 -2.78
C ASP A 292 24.03 -2.80 -2.11
N ALA A 293 23.29 -3.73 -2.72
CA ALA A 293 23.05 -5.08 -2.20
C ALA A 293 24.32 -5.95 -2.15
N GLU A 294 25.35 -5.62 -2.94
CA GLU A 294 26.64 -6.30 -2.88
C GLU A 294 27.42 -5.90 -1.61
N ILE A 295 27.20 -4.68 -1.12
CA ILE A 295 27.95 -4.09 -0.01
C ILE A 295 27.16 -4.12 1.30
N CYS A 296 25.86 -3.85 1.25
CA CYS A 296 25.01 -3.64 2.41
C CYS A 296 24.21 -4.91 2.77
N PRO A 297 24.46 -5.51 3.95
CA PRO A 297 23.75 -6.73 4.37
C PRO A 297 22.25 -6.50 4.66
N TYR A 298 21.87 -5.26 4.97
CA TYR A 298 20.47 -4.87 5.17
C TYR A 298 19.75 -4.62 3.84
N ALA A 299 20.49 -4.32 2.78
CA ALA A 299 19.95 -4.12 1.44
C ALA A 299 19.66 -5.44 0.75
N ARG A 300 20.60 -6.39 0.87
CA ARG A 300 20.49 -7.70 0.26
C ARG A 300 19.24 -8.44 0.70
N ASP A 301 18.47 -8.96 -0.24
CA ASP A 301 17.28 -9.78 -0.04
C ASP A 301 16.29 -9.17 0.97
N TYR A 302 16.15 -7.85 0.95
CA TYR A 302 15.31 -7.11 1.89
C TYR A 302 13.84 -7.51 1.78
N TYR A 303 13.29 -7.55 0.57
CA TYR A 303 11.85 -7.78 0.38
C TYR A 303 11.44 -9.22 0.67
N SER A 304 12.34 -10.18 0.56
CA SER A 304 12.05 -11.57 0.93
C SER A 304 11.94 -11.76 2.44
N ARG A 305 12.53 -10.85 3.24
CA ARG A 305 12.58 -10.93 4.71
C ARG A 305 11.65 -9.96 5.42
N ILE A 306 11.14 -8.94 4.72
CA ILE A 306 10.47 -7.80 5.35
C ILE A 306 9.12 -8.16 5.97
N ASN A 307 8.39 -9.11 5.40
CA ASN A 307 7.02 -9.41 5.85
C ASN A 307 6.99 -9.96 7.28
N ASP A 308 7.89 -10.88 7.65
CA ASP A 308 7.95 -11.44 9.00
C ASP A 308 8.27 -10.36 10.04
N VAL A 309 9.20 -9.47 9.69
CA VAL A 309 9.58 -8.32 10.52
C VAL A 309 8.42 -7.35 10.65
N LEU A 310 7.73 -7.03 9.54
CA LEU A 310 6.55 -6.17 9.56
C LEU A 310 5.41 -6.76 10.37
N LEU A 311 5.12 -8.05 10.21
CA LEU A 311 4.09 -8.74 11.00
C LEU A 311 4.41 -8.66 12.49
N THR A 312 5.66 -8.92 12.88
CA THR A 312 6.12 -8.83 14.26
C THR A 312 5.96 -7.41 14.80
N ALA A 313 6.51 -6.41 14.10
CA ALA A 313 6.45 -5.01 14.49
C ALA A 313 5.01 -4.49 14.56
N MET A 314 4.12 -4.98 13.69
CA MET A 314 2.71 -4.61 13.69
C MET A 314 1.94 -5.22 14.86
N LYS A 315 2.39 -6.35 15.42
CA LYS A 315 1.81 -6.96 16.63
C LYS A 315 2.28 -6.27 17.91
N SER A 316 3.53 -5.80 17.98
CA SER A 316 4.15 -5.31 19.22
C SER A 316 4.31 -3.80 19.34
N GLU A 317 4.35 -3.05 18.24
CA GLU A 317 4.72 -1.64 18.24
C GLU A 317 3.59 -0.73 17.72
N TYR A 318 3.67 0.56 18.05
CA TYR A 318 2.74 1.60 17.59
C TYR A 318 3.46 2.84 17.05
N MET A 319 4.79 2.83 17.04
CA MET A 319 5.61 3.94 16.54
C MET A 319 6.82 3.36 15.80
N TYR A 320 7.03 3.83 14.57
CA TYR A 320 8.03 3.33 13.62
C TYR A 320 8.81 4.45 12.96
#